data_AF-A0A521JUS3-F1
#
_entry.id   AF-A0A521JUS3-F1
#
_cell.length_a   1.000
_cell.length_b   1.000
_cell.length_c   1.000
_cell.angle_alpha   90.00
_cell.angle_beta   90.00
_cell.angle_gamma   90.00
#
_symmetry.space_group_name_H-M   'P 1'
#
loop_
_entity.id
_entity.type
_entity.pdbx_description
1 polymer ?
#
loop_
_entity_poly.entity_id
_entity_poly.type
_entity_poly.pdbx_seq_one_letter_code
_entity_poly.pdbx_strand_id
1 'polypeptide(L)'
;MIEIPRDSVHARRAFLAKLGAGVAGAGLLHALGSSAAFALPARRARAKHCIFLFMNGGPSQMDLFDYKPQLQARHGQTLRVEQRRGVFVESMILGSQRKFARHGELGQWCSDALPRIATHMDKLCVIKSLYADSFAHGTALLQMNSGQIVPGHPAIGAWMLHGLGSANGDLPGFVVMHDPRGGPISGPANWSAGYMPAKYQGTLLRASG
;
A
#
# COMPACT_ATOMS: atom_id res chain seq x y z
N MET A 1 43.53 29.67 55.57
CA MET A 1 42.10 29.61 55.90
C MET A 1 41.36 30.05 54.64
N ILE A 2 40.82 29.10 53.88
CA ILE A 2 40.13 29.37 52.60
C ILE A 2 38.63 29.24 52.88
N GLU A 3 37.91 30.36 52.85
CA GLU A 3 36.44 30.35 52.92
C GLU A 3 35.87 29.92 51.57
N ILE A 4 35.08 28.84 51.59
CA ILE A 4 34.32 28.37 50.43
C ILE A 4 32.94 29.07 50.45
N PRO A 5 32.55 29.82 49.41
CA PRO A 5 31.28 30.53 49.38
C PRO A 5 30.07 29.60 49.48
N ARG A 6 29.08 29.96 50.31
CA ARG A 6 27.84 29.20 50.58
C ARG A 6 26.71 29.41 49.54
N ASP A 7 27.04 29.71 48.29
CA ASP A 7 26.02 30.09 47.27
C ASP A 7 25.45 28.91 46.45
N SER A 8 25.86 27.67 46.74
CA SER A 8 25.59 26.51 45.87
C SER A 8 24.18 25.90 45.97
N VAL A 9 23.41 26.20 47.03
CA VAL A 9 22.10 25.57 47.26
C VAL A 9 21.00 26.23 46.42
N HIS A 10 21.04 27.55 46.26
CA HIS A 10 20.08 28.29 45.42
C HIS A 10 20.32 28.02 43.92
N ALA A 11 21.57 27.85 43.50
CA ALA A 11 21.93 27.55 42.11
C ALA A 11 21.41 26.18 41.64
N ARG A 12 21.46 25.15 42.50
CA ARG A 12 20.96 23.79 42.18
C ARG A 12 19.43 23.75 42.04
N ARG A 13 18.71 24.39 42.97
CA ARG A 13 17.24 24.45 42.92
C ARG A 13 16.77 25.25 41.71
N ALA A 14 17.43 26.37 41.40
CA ALA A 14 17.13 27.17 40.21
C ALA A 14 17.44 26.42 38.90
N PHE A 15 18.54 25.65 38.85
CA PHE A 15 18.87 24.81 37.71
C PHE A 15 17.83 23.72 37.47
N LEU A 16 17.44 22.98 38.51
CA LEU A 16 16.40 21.94 38.41
C LEU A 16 15.03 22.52 38.04
N ALA A 17 14.67 23.71 38.56
CA ALA A 17 13.44 24.39 38.20
C ALA A 17 13.43 24.82 36.73
N LYS A 18 14.54 25.35 36.21
CA LYS A 18 14.69 25.73 34.80
C LYS A 18 14.65 24.51 33.87
N LEU A 19 15.30 23.40 34.27
CA LEU A 19 15.31 22.16 33.50
C LEU A 19 13.92 21.50 33.48
N GLY A 20 13.25 21.46 34.64
CA GLY A 20 11.88 20.96 34.76
C GLY A 20 10.86 21.79 33.97
N ALA A 21 10.98 23.12 34.01
CA ALA A 21 10.13 24.02 33.20
C ALA A 21 10.40 23.85 31.69
N GLY A 22 11.64 23.62 31.29
CA GLY A 22 12.00 23.33 29.89
C GLY A 22 11.41 22.01 29.39
N VAL A 23 11.51 20.94 30.19
CA VAL A 23 10.94 19.62 29.86
C VAL A 23 9.41 19.66 29.86
N ALA A 24 8.79 20.33 30.82
CA ALA A 24 7.34 20.52 30.86
C ALA A 24 6.84 21.39 29.71
N GLY A 25 7.57 22.45 29.35
CA GLY A 25 7.28 23.30 28.20
C GLY A 25 7.38 22.53 26.87
N ALA A 26 8.41 21.68 26.72
CA ALA A 26 8.53 20.80 25.57
C ALA A 26 7.41 19.74 25.51
N GLY A 27 7.04 19.16 26.65
CA GLY A 27 5.92 18.23 26.75
C GLY A 27 4.57 18.88 26.45
N LEU A 28 4.35 20.12 26.88
CA LEU A 28 3.14 20.88 26.59
C LEU A 28 3.08 21.32 25.12
N LEU A 29 4.19 21.77 24.52
CA LEU A 29 4.26 22.04 23.08
C LEU A 29 4.03 20.77 22.25
N HIS A 30 4.53 19.63 22.72
CA HIS A 30 4.24 18.34 22.09
C HIS A 30 2.76 17.97 22.21
N ALA A 31 2.14 18.15 23.38
CA ALA A 31 0.71 17.87 23.59
C ALA A 31 -0.21 18.83 22.80
N LEU A 32 0.14 20.11 22.74
CA LEU A 32 -0.59 21.13 21.97
C LEU A 32 -0.37 20.94 20.45
N GLY A 33 0.84 20.59 20.03
CA GLY A 33 1.17 20.25 18.64
C GLY A 33 0.56 18.92 18.19
N SER A 34 0.35 17.97 19.11
CA SER A 34 -0.35 16.71 18.85
C SER A 34 -1.88 16.90 18.77
N SER A 35 -2.42 17.90 19.47
CA SER A 35 -3.85 18.26 19.41
C SER A 35 -4.19 19.06 18.14
N ALA A 36 -3.23 19.82 17.61
CA ALA A 36 -3.29 20.36 16.25
C ALA A 36 -2.74 19.34 15.24
N ALA A 37 -3.20 18.09 15.32
CA ALA A 37 -3.13 17.21 14.17
C ALA A 37 -3.84 17.95 13.04
N PHE A 38 -3.06 18.48 12.09
CA PHE A 38 -3.50 19.19 10.91
C PHE A 38 -4.62 18.40 10.24
N ALA A 39 -5.85 18.71 10.66
CA ALA A 39 -7.05 18.15 10.12
C ALA A 39 -7.22 18.86 8.79
N LEU A 40 -6.79 18.19 7.72
CA LEU A 40 -7.38 18.45 6.42
C LEU A 40 -8.90 18.46 6.63
N PRO A 41 -9.65 19.40 6.03
CA PRO A 41 -11.09 19.45 6.19
C PRO A 41 -11.61 18.08 5.79
N ALA A 42 -12.01 17.30 6.81
CA ALA A 42 -12.41 15.92 6.65
C ALA A 42 -13.76 15.96 5.94
N ARG A 43 -13.73 16.07 4.61
CA ARG A 43 -14.87 15.73 3.78
C ARG A 43 -15.22 14.32 4.20
N ARG A 44 -16.36 14.18 4.89
CA ARG A 44 -16.75 12.93 5.55
C ARG A 44 -16.70 11.82 4.51
N ALA A 45 -15.65 11.02 4.54
CA ALA A 45 -15.44 10.00 3.55
C ALA A 45 -16.61 9.01 3.65
N ARG A 46 -17.22 8.68 2.51
CA ARG A 46 -18.29 7.67 2.49
C ARG A 46 -17.72 6.29 2.83
N ALA A 47 -16.52 6.00 2.36
CA ALA A 47 -15.75 4.82 2.75
C ALA A 47 -14.97 5.10 4.04
N LYS A 48 -15.12 4.23 5.04
CA LYS A 48 -14.42 4.32 6.34
C LYS A 48 -13.18 3.43 6.41
N HIS A 49 -13.20 2.32 5.65
CA HIS A 49 -12.16 1.31 5.66
C HIS A 49 -11.95 0.82 4.22
N CYS A 50 -10.72 0.47 3.89
CA CYS A 50 -10.40 -0.18 2.62
C CYS A 50 -9.31 -1.22 2.89
N ILE A 51 -9.54 -2.42 2.36
CA ILE A 51 -8.60 -3.54 2.40
C ILE A 51 -8.05 -3.68 0.98
N PHE A 52 -6.77 -3.38 0.81
CA PHE A 52 -6.08 -3.54 -0.47
C PHE A 52 -5.28 -4.84 -0.44
N LEU A 53 -5.57 -5.72 -1.38
CA LEU A 53 -4.94 -7.02 -1.48
C LEU A 53 -4.18 -7.11 -2.81
N PHE A 54 -2.86 -7.06 -2.76
CA PHE A 54 -2.01 -7.27 -3.92
C PHE A 54 -1.50 -8.71 -3.96
N MET A 55 -1.98 -9.48 -4.95
CA MET A 55 -1.65 -10.90 -5.12
C MET A 55 -0.33 -11.07 -5.90
N ASN A 56 0.81 -10.92 -5.22
CA ASN A 56 2.10 -11.15 -5.85
C ASN A 56 2.24 -12.61 -6.30
N GLY A 57 2.47 -12.84 -7.60
CA GLY A 57 2.48 -14.19 -8.19
C GLY A 57 1.09 -14.84 -8.26
N GLY A 58 0.02 -14.04 -8.15
CA GLY A 58 -1.35 -14.51 -8.31
C GLY A 58 -1.67 -15.01 -9.72
N PRO A 59 -2.85 -15.63 -9.90
CA PRO A 59 -3.29 -16.13 -11.19
C PRO A 59 -3.47 -15.00 -12.21
N SER A 60 -3.30 -15.33 -13.49
CA SER A 60 -3.49 -14.41 -14.62
C SER A 60 -4.92 -13.84 -14.63
N GLN A 61 -5.07 -12.58 -15.06
CA GLN A 61 -6.40 -11.97 -15.26
C GLN A 61 -7.26 -12.78 -16.25
N MET A 62 -6.60 -13.42 -17.22
CA MET A 62 -7.21 -14.26 -18.26
C MET A 62 -7.76 -15.57 -17.73
N ASP A 63 -7.36 -15.95 -16.51
CA ASP A 63 -7.84 -17.14 -15.79
C ASP A 63 -8.84 -16.78 -14.68
N LEU A 64 -9.15 -15.49 -14.48
CA LEU A 64 -10.04 -15.00 -13.42
C LEU A 64 -11.33 -14.36 -13.94
N PHE A 65 -11.27 -13.08 -14.31
CA PHE A 65 -12.46 -12.26 -14.64
C PHE A 65 -12.48 -11.81 -16.10
N ASP A 66 -11.43 -12.11 -16.85
CA ASP A 66 -11.19 -11.55 -18.18
C ASP A 66 -11.30 -12.60 -19.29
N TYR A 67 -12.55 -13.01 -19.57
CA TYR A 67 -12.86 -13.94 -20.63
C TYR A 67 -12.41 -13.39 -22.00
N LYS A 68 -11.45 -14.06 -22.64
CA LYS A 68 -10.98 -13.75 -24.00
C LYS A 68 -11.19 -14.94 -24.94
N PRO A 69 -12.32 -15.03 -25.67
CA PRO A 69 -12.58 -16.15 -26.57
C PRO A 69 -11.53 -16.28 -27.68
N GLN A 70 -10.94 -15.16 -28.12
CA GLN A 70 -9.86 -15.15 -29.12
C GLN A 70 -8.56 -15.77 -28.61
N LEU A 71 -8.28 -15.67 -27.30
CA LEU A 71 -7.13 -16.37 -26.71
C LEU A 71 -7.34 -17.88 -26.84
N GLN A 72 -8.55 -18.35 -26.54
CA GLN A 72 -8.88 -19.77 -26.63
C GLN A 72 -8.81 -20.29 -28.07
N ALA A 73 -9.40 -19.54 -29.02
CA ALA A 73 -9.42 -19.91 -30.42
C ALA A 73 -8.02 -20.01 -31.05
N ARG A 74 -7.05 -19.27 -30.53
CA ARG A 74 -5.67 -19.23 -31.02
C ARG A 74 -4.71 -20.05 -30.18
N HIS A 75 -5.20 -20.87 -29.25
CA HIS A 75 -4.34 -21.72 -28.43
C HIS A 75 -3.44 -22.60 -29.30
N GLY A 76 -2.15 -22.67 -28.95
CA GLY A 76 -1.16 -23.46 -29.68
C GLY A 76 -0.56 -22.76 -30.90
N GLN A 77 -1.10 -21.60 -31.31
CA GLN A 77 -0.51 -20.81 -32.40
C GLN A 77 0.71 -20.04 -31.91
N THR A 78 1.79 -20.07 -32.69
CA THR A 78 2.97 -19.23 -32.45
C THR A 78 2.77 -17.87 -33.09
N LEU A 79 2.97 -16.80 -32.31
CA LEU A 79 2.97 -15.43 -32.80
C LEU A 79 4.31 -14.77 -32.53
N ARG A 80 4.66 -13.83 -33.41
CA ARG A 80 5.75 -12.89 -33.17
C ARG A 80 5.24 -11.78 -32.25
N VAL A 81 5.61 -11.85 -30.97
CA VAL A 81 5.20 -10.89 -29.93
C VAL A 81 6.33 -9.93 -29.62
N GLU A 82 6.00 -8.65 -29.44
CA GLU A 82 6.97 -7.69 -28.94
C GLU A 82 7.22 -7.95 -27.45
N GLN A 83 8.46 -8.25 -27.08
CA GLN A 83 8.87 -8.43 -25.70
C GLN A 83 9.26 -7.09 -25.07
N ARG A 84 10.03 -6.26 -25.79
CA ARG A 84 10.54 -4.98 -25.28
C ARG A 84 11.09 -4.07 -26.38
N ARG A 85 10.58 -2.85 -26.51
CA ARG A 85 11.18 -1.76 -27.32
C ARG A 85 11.57 -2.21 -28.73
N GLY A 86 10.66 -2.88 -29.43
CA GLY A 86 10.88 -3.40 -30.78
C GLY A 86 11.65 -4.72 -30.86
N VAL A 87 12.03 -5.32 -29.72
CA VAL A 87 12.54 -6.70 -29.69
C VAL A 87 11.36 -7.66 -29.76
N PHE A 88 11.32 -8.48 -30.80
CA PHE A 88 10.28 -9.47 -31.01
C PHE A 88 10.81 -10.88 -30.74
N VAL A 89 9.98 -11.71 -30.14
CA VAL A 89 10.23 -13.14 -29.92
C VAL A 89 9.06 -13.95 -30.45
N GLU A 90 9.34 -15.16 -30.89
CA GLU A 90 8.28 -16.12 -31.18
C GLU A 90 7.79 -16.73 -29.86
N SER A 91 6.48 -16.68 -29.64
CA SER A 91 5.86 -17.24 -28.44
C SER A 91 4.55 -17.93 -28.79
N MET A 92 4.32 -19.09 -28.17
CA MET A 92 3.08 -19.85 -28.34
C MET A 92 1.98 -19.26 -27.46
N ILE A 93 0.81 -19.04 -28.04
CA ILE A 93 -0.36 -18.60 -27.30
C ILE A 93 -0.89 -19.74 -26.42
N LEU A 94 -0.98 -19.48 -25.12
CA LEU A 94 -1.61 -20.37 -24.16
C LEU A 94 -3.04 -19.89 -23.88
N GLY A 95 -4.03 -20.70 -24.28
CA GLY A 95 -5.42 -20.53 -23.90
C GLY A 95 -5.60 -20.77 -22.40
N SER A 96 -6.59 -20.10 -21.80
CA SER A 96 -6.97 -20.37 -20.42
C SER A 96 -7.46 -21.81 -20.30
N GLN A 97 -7.04 -22.51 -19.26
CA GLN A 97 -7.56 -23.85 -18.95
C GLN A 97 -8.85 -23.79 -18.13
N ARG A 98 -9.35 -22.58 -17.84
CA ARG A 98 -10.52 -22.35 -17.00
C ARG A 98 -11.79 -22.28 -17.82
N LYS A 99 -12.91 -22.71 -17.22
CA LYS A 99 -14.24 -22.51 -17.78
C LYS A 99 -14.79 -21.18 -17.29
N PHE A 100 -15.43 -20.44 -18.20
CA PHE A 100 -16.02 -19.14 -17.90
C PHE A 100 -17.54 -19.20 -18.02
N ALA A 101 -18.21 -18.53 -17.09
CA ALA A 101 -19.64 -18.31 -17.14
C ALA A 101 -19.95 -16.84 -16.81
N ARG A 102 -21.11 -16.39 -17.25
CA ARG A 102 -21.67 -15.10 -16.82
C ARG A 102 -22.43 -15.31 -15.52
N HIS A 103 -22.21 -14.42 -14.56
CA HIS A 103 -22.84 -14.47 -13.26
C HIS A 103 -23.54 -13.15 -12.93
N GLY A 104 -24.61 -13.28 -12.14
CA GLY A 104 -25.42 -12.15 -11.70
C GLY A 104 -26.28 -11.56 -12.79
N GLU A 105 -27.05 -10.54 -12.43
CA GLU A 105 -27.93 -9.78 -13.34
C GLU A 105 -27.11 -8.94 -14.32
N LEU A 106 -25.92 -8.48 -13.92
CA LEU A 106 -25.02 -7.73 -14.79
C LEU A 106 -24.31 -8.63 -15.81
N GLY A 107 -24.41 -9.96 -15.66
CA GLY A 107 -23.85 -10.93 -16.60
C GLY A 107 -22.34 -10.81 -16.75
N GLN A 108 -21.63 -10.50 -15.66
CA GLN A 108 -20.17 -10.36 -15.65
C GLN A 108 -19.49 -11.73 -15.74
N TRP A 109 -18.37 -11.80 -16.45
CA TRP A 109 -17.60 -13.04 -16.62
C TRP A 109 -16.77 -13.36 -15.38
N CYS A 110 -16.87 -14.61 -14.91
CA CYS A 110 -15.99 -15.16 -13.88
C CYS A 110 -15.63 -16.61 -14.27
N SER A 111 -14.40 -16.99 -13.95
CA SER A 111 -13.94 -18.36 -14.16
C SER A 111 -14.36 -19.28 -13.01
N ASP A 112 -14.33 -20.58 -13.28
CA ASP A 112 -14.52 -21.66 -12.31
C ASP A 112 -13.44 -21.72 -11.21
N ALA A 113 -12.39 -20.89 -11.28
CA ALA A 113 -11.36 -20.81 -10.24
C ALA A 113 -11.86 -20.13 -8.97
N LEU A 114 -12.90 -19.28 -9.05
CA LEU A 114 -13.41 -18.50 -7.92
C LEU A 114 -14.93 -18.70 -7.72
N PRO A 115 -15.41 -19.93 -7.50
CA PRO A 115 -16.84 -20.25 -7.50
C PRO A 115 -17.62 -19.48 -6.43
N ARG A 116 -16.99 -19.15 -5.30
CA ARG A 116 -17.62 -18.37 -4.23
C ARG A 116 -17.68 -16.88 -4.57
N ILE A 117 -16.65 -16.33 -5.20
CA ILE A 117 -16.64 -14.93 -5.66
C ILE A 117 -17.65 -14.73 -6.79
N ALA A 118 -17.80 -15.73 -7.66
CA ALA A 118 -18.76 -15.71 -8.76
C ALA A 118 -20.21 -15.41 -8.29
N THR A 119 -20.59 -15.86 -7.08
CA THR A 119 -21.91 -15.57 -6.48
C THR A 119 -22.12 -14.10 -6.07
N HIS A 120 -21.05 -13.30 -6.09
CA HIS A 120 -21.07 -11.90 -5.67
C HIS A 120 -20.73 -10.93 -6.81
N MET A 121 -20.67 -11.38 -8.06
CA MET A 121 -20.21 -10.55 -9.19
C MET A 121 -20.96 -9.23 -9.34
N ASP A 122 -22.27 -9.18 -9.06
CA ASP A 122 -23.03 -7.92 -9.13
C ASP A 122 -22.61 -6.87 -8.08
N LYS A 123 -21.88 -7.28 -7.04
CA LYS A 123 -21.31 -6.40 -6.02
C LYS A 123 -19.87 -5.98 -6.33
N LEU A 124 -19.29 -6.51 -7.41
CA LEU A 124 -17.90 -6.29 -7.79
C LEU A 124 -17.82 -5.37 -9.00
N CYS A 125 -16.86 -4.45 -8.95
CA CYS A 125 -16.42 -3.69 -10.11
C CYS A 125 -15.10 -4.30 -10.60
N VAL A 126 -15.11 -4.88 -11.81
CA VAL A 126 -13.91 -5.42 -12.44
C VAL A 126 -13.31 -4.37 -13.37
N ILE A 127 -12.13 -3.86 -13.02
CA ILE A 127 -11.39 -2.88 -13.83
C ILE A 127 -10.43 -3.64 -14.75
N LYS A 128 -10.70 -3.60 -16.07
CA LYS A 128 -9.90 -4.28 -17.11
C LYS A 128 -8.99 -3.35 -17.91
N SER A 129 -9.05 -2.05 -17.61
CA SER A 129 -8.30 -1.00 -18.31
C SER A 129 -6.92 -0.73 -17.70
N LEU A 130 -6.52 -1.47 -16.66
CA LEU A 130 -5.21 -1.31 -16.04
C LEU A 130 -4.12 -1.87 -16.96
N TYR A 131 -3.05 -1.09 -17.13
CA TYR A 131 -1.83 -1.49 -17.81
C TYR A 131 -0.63 -1.03 -16.97
N ALA A 132 0.55 -1.58 -17.25
CA ALA A 132 1.80 -1.19 -16.62
C ALA A 132 2.80 -0.79 -17.71
N ASP A 133 3.59 0.24 -17.42
CA ASP A 133 4.64 0.74 -18.33
C ASP A 133 5.93 -0.06 -18.18
N SER A 134 6.06 -0.81 -17.07
CA SER A 134 7.24 -1.60 -16.78
C SER A 134 7.07 -3.07 -17.14
N PHE A 135 8.02 -3.59 -17.93
CA PHE A 135 8.17 -5.02 -18.19
C PHE A 135 8.86 -5.77 -17.03
N ALA A 136 9.54 -5.04 -16.14
CA ALA A 136 10.32 -5.63 -15.06
C ALA A 136 9.46 -5.73 -13.80
N HIS A 137 9.47 -6.91 -13.19
CA HIS A 137 8.61 -7.24 -12.06
C HIS A 137 8.73 -6.23 -10.91
N GLY A 138 9.96 -5.92 -10.45
CA GLY A 138 10.17 -5.01 -9.31
C GLY A 138 9.64 -3.60 -9.52
N THR A 139 9.76 -3.04 -10.72
CA THR A 139 9.27 -1.69 -11.05
C THR A 139 7.79 -1.66 -11.41
N ALA A 140 7.23 -2.76 -11.94
CA ALA A 140 5.79 -2.93 -12.11
C ALA A 140 5.07 -2.97 -10.75
N LEU A 141 5.69 -3.59 -9.73
CA LEU A 141 5.16 -3.59 -8.37
C LEU A 141 5.12 -2.18 -7.76
N LEU A 142 6.16 -1.37 -7.98
CA LEU A 142 6.14 0.04 -7.58
C LEU A 142 5.01 0.79 -8.27
N GLN A 143 4.82 0.56 -9.57
CA GLN A 143 3.76 1.21 -10.33
C GLN A 143 2.36 0.83 -9.83
N MET A 144 2.14 -0.46 -9.50
CA MET A 144 0.87 -0.89 -8.94
C MET A 144 0.57 -0.23 -7.59
N ASN A 145 1.59 -0.10 -6.73
CA ASN A 145 1.40 0.42 -5.37
C ASN A 145 1.44 1.95 -5.29
N SER A 146 2.17 2.64 -6.17
CA SER A 146 2.42 4.08 -6.09
C SER A 146 2.03 4.87 -7.34
N GLY A 147 1.60 4.17 -8.40
CA GLY A 147 1.34 4.77 -9.72
C GLY A 147 2.61 5.11 -10.51
N GLN A 148 3.80 4.86 -9.98
CA GLN A 148 5.09 5.26 -10.57
C GLN A 148 6.07 4.09 -10.68
N ILE A 149 6.84 4.05 -11.78
CA ILE A 149 7.85 3.00 -12.02
C ILE A 149 9.17 3.25 -11.28
N VAL A 150 9.33 4.43 -10.68
CA VAL A 150 10.51 4.87 -9.92
C VAL A 150 10.14 4.97 -8.42
N PRO A 151 10.99 4.49 -7.51
CA PRO A 151 10.74 4.58 -6.07
C PRO A 151 10.72 6.04 -5.57
N GLY A 152 10.20 6.25 -4.35
CA GLY A 152 10.13 7.57 -3.71
C GLY A 152 8.75 8.24 -3.80
N HIS A 153 7.79 7.58 -4.42
CA HIS A 153 6.40 8.04 -4.48
C HIS A 153 5.55 7.40 -3.38
N PRO A 154 4.57 8.14 -2.82
CA PRO A 154 3.70 7.60 -1.79
C PRO A 154 2.87 6.43 -2.32
N ALA A 155 2.89 5.33 -1.59
CA ALA A 155 2.06 4.17 -1.89
C ALA A 155 0.57 4.46 -1.62
N ILE A 156 -0.32 3.62 -2.16
CA ILE A 156 -1.76 3.74 -2.01
C ILE A 156 -2.18 3.81 -0.54
N GLY A 157 -1.54 3.03 0.34
CA GLY A 157 -1.79 3.08 1.78
C GLY A 157 -1.43 4.43 2.42
N ALA A 158 -0.36 5.09 1.96
CA ALA A 158 0.02 6.42 2.42
C ALA A 158 -1.00 7.48 1.98
N TRP A 159 -1.45 7.42 0.71
CA TRP A 159 -2.53 8.28 0.21
C TRP A 159 -3.85 8.09 0.97
N MET A 160 -4.19 6.83 1.27
CA MET A 160 -5.38 6.50 2.04
C MET A 160 -5.30 7.04 3.46
N LEU A 161 -4.18 6.83 4.15
CA LEU A 161 -3.98 7.36 5.52
C LEU A 161 -3.98 8.89 5.53
N HIS A 162 -3.43 9.53 4.48
CA HIS A 162 -3.49 10.98 4.31
C HIS A 162 -4.92 11.49 4.11
N GLY A 163 -5.72 10.82 3.28
CA GLY A 163 -7.08 11.25 2.94
C GLY A 163 -8.14 10.89 3.98
N LEU A 164 -8.01 9.74 4.64
CA LEU A 164 -8.99 9.22 5.61
C LEU A 164 -8.61 9.50 7.07
N GLY A 165 -7.33 9.77 7.34
CA GLY A 165 -6.80 9.85 8.70
C GLY A 165 -6.68 8.47 9.35
N SER A 166 -6.21 8.46 10.61
CA SER A 166 -6.19 7.25 11.44
C SER A 166 -7.41 7.22 12.35
N ALA A 167 -8.00 6.04 12.53
CA ALA A 167 -9.04 5.82 13.54
C ALA A 167 -8.46 5.65 14.96
N ASN A 168 -7.13 5.54 15.08
CA ASN A 168 -6.42 5.34 16.34
C ASN A 168 -5.19 6.27 16.42
N GLY A 169 -4.99 6.92 17.57
CA GLY A 169 -3.79 7.74 17.85
C GLY A 169 -2.56 6.92 18.27
N ASP A 170 -2.77 5.72 18.78
CA ASP A 170 -1.75 4.88 19.41
C ASP A 170 -1.26 3.73 18.51
N LEU A 171 -1.97 3.43 17.42
CA LEU A 171 -1.60 2.38 16.46
C LEU A 171 -1.30 2.93 15.06
N PRO A 172 -0.42 2.27 14.28
CA PRO A 172 -0.16 2.67 12.90
C PRO A 172 -1.42 2.62 12.03
N GLY A 173 -1.71 3.70 11.31
CA GLY A 173 -2.86 3.76 10.39
C GLY A 173 -2.62 3.08 9.03
N PHE A 174 -1.36 2.77 8.69
CA PHE A 174 -0.98 2.02 7.50
C PHE A 174 -0.11 0.83 7.90
N VAL A 175 -0.71 -0.35 7.84
CA VAL A 175 -0.10 -1.62 8.24
C VAL A 175 0.17 -2.47 7.00
N VAL A 176 1.33 -3.10 6.99
CA VAL A 176 1.78 -4.02 5.93
C VAL A 176 1.94 -5.40 6.54
N MET A 177 1.31 -6.40 5.94
CA MET A 177 1.41 -7.80 6.34
C MET A 177 1.88 -8.60 5.14
N HIS A 178 2.95 -9.39 5.35
CA HIS A 178 3.45 -10.30 4.32
C HIS A 178 2.81 -11.68 4.45
N ASP A 179 2.77 -12.38 3.32
CA ASP A 179 2.62 -13.83 3.35
C ASP A 179 3.87 -14.46 4.00
N PRO A 180 3.75 -15.58 4.74
CA PRO A 180 4.91 -16.26 5.34
C PRO A 180 6.02 -16.63 4.35
N ARG A 181 5.68 -16.80 3.06
CA ARG A 181 6.62 -17.10 1.98
C ARG A 181 7.44 -15.90 1.52
N GLY A 182 7.05 -14.67 1.89
CA GLY A 182 7.81 -13.45 1.60
C GLY A 182 6.97 -12.25 1.17
N GLY A 183 7.66 -11.13 0.99
CA GLY A 183 7.10 -9.85 0.51
C GLY A 183 7.35 -9.60 -0.98
N PRO A 184 6.84 -8.48 -1.52
CA PRO A 184 7.05 -8.10 -2.91
C PRO A 184 8.52 -7.80 -3.22
N ILE A 185 8.93 -8.11 -4.45
CA ILE A 185 10.23 -7.73 -4.99
C ILE A 185 10.28 -6.19 -5.03
N SER A 186 11.39 -5.58 -4.60
CA SER A 186 11.56 -4.14 -4.23
C SER A 186 11.27 -3.77 -2.76
N GLY A 187 10.75 -4.70 -1.95
CA GLY A 187 10.69 -4.52 -0.49
C GLY A 187 9.95 -3.25 -0.04
N PRO A 188 10.46 -2.52 0.98
CA PRO A 188 9.79 -1.35 1.57
C PRO A 188 9.41 -0.22 0.62
N ALA A 189 10.04 -0.14 -0.55
CA ALA A 189 9.65 0.84 -1.56
C ALA A 189 8.20 0.67 -2.03
N ASN A 190 7.61 -0.53 -1.92
CA ASN A 190 6.21 -0.80 -2.27
C ASN A 190 5.18 -0.19 -1.29
N TRP A 191 5.60 0.19 -0.08
CA TRP A 191 4.72 0.77 0.94
C TRP A 191 5.31 2.04 1.57
N SER A 192 6.07 2.79 0.76
CA SER A 192 6.72 4.02 1.17
C SER A 192 5.74 5.17 1.36
N ALA A 193 6.01 6.06 2.32
CA ALA A 193 5.40 7.38 2.39
C ALA A 193 5.86 8.30 1.24
N GLY A 194 6.95 7.96 0.56
CA GLY A 194 7.56 8.80 -0.45
C GLY A 194 7.96 10.17 0.13
N TYR A 195 7.53 11.24 -0.55
CA TYR A 195 7.73 12.62 -0.09
C TYR A 195 6.73 13.08 0.99
N MET A 196 5.80 12.23 1.44
CA MET A 196 4.92 12.57 2.56
C MET A 196 5.64 12.47 3.90
N PRO A 197 5.14 13.15 4.96
CA PRO A 197 5.67 12.99 6.31
C PRO A 197 5.73 11.53 6.78
N ALA A 198 6.73 11.21 7.61
CA ALA A 198 7.00 9.85 8.10
C ALA A 198 5.81 9.16 8.77
N LYS A 199 4.84 9.92 9.30
CA LYS A 199 3.60 9.38 9.87
C LYS A 199 2.75 8.56 8.87
N TYR A 200 2.98 8.73 7.57
CA TYR A 200 2.29 7.98 6.51
C TYR A 200 3.04 6.73 6.03
N GLN A 201 4.17 6.40 6.66
CA GLN A 201 4.98 5.25 6.30
C GLN A 201 4.28 3.95 6.69
N GLY A 202 4.24 2.99 5.76
CA GLY A 202 3.72 1.65 6.04
C GLY A 202 4.56 0.94 7.09
N THR A 203 3.90 0.42 8.12
CA THR A 203 4.51 -0.34 9.21
C THR A 203 4.38 -1.82 8.94
N LEU A 204 5.50 -2.51 8.74
CA LEU A 204 5.54 -3.95 8.55
C LEU A 204 5.28 -4.68 9.86
N LEU A 205 4.23 -5.50 9.91
CA LEU A 205 4.00 -6.43 11.00
C LEU A 205 4.62 -7.79 10.69
N ARG A 206 5.22 -8.40 11.72
CA ARG A 206 5.79 -9.74 11.63
C ARG A 206 4.67 -10.77 11.70
N ALA A 207 4.79 -11.84 10.91
CA ALA A 207 3.84 -12.95 10.91
C ALA A 207 3.92 -13.80 12.20
N SER A 208 5.03 -13.71 12.92
CA SER A 208 5.26 -14.37 14.21
C SER A 208 6.06 -13.44 15.13
N GLY A 209 5.74 -13.44 16.42
CA GLY A 209 6.37 -12.65 17.47
C GLY A 209 5.75 -12.98 18.81
#